data_AF-A0AA39JVJ7-F1
#
_entry.id   AF-A0AA39JVJ7-F1
#
_cell.length_a   1.000
_cell.length_b   1.000
_cell.length_c   1.000
_cell.angle_alpha   90.00
_cell.angle_beta   90.00
_cell.angle_gamma   90.00
#
_symmetry.space_group_name_H-M   'P 1'
#
loop_
_entity.id
_entity.type
_entity.pdbx_description
1 polymer ?
#
loop_
_entity_poly.entity_id
_entity_poly.type
_entity_poly.pdbx_seq_one_letter_code
_entity_poly.pdbx_strand_id
1 'polypeptide(L)'
;MPPRNKRRGARSTLAPTQRPQDQYHHIIPRFILRRFHVGPRNDEKITIRSGVDPGQVLYYDLASGILDVRSIGTVYGQKNFYRDASNPSNVNEVEEKLSLLEGKAALTIEILHSELARGKVTIKRRHLDILRKFMFVMHYRKMGSTYFDPNLQPSLRQWLIRYQTEHQCQTHVDVWLRIMRYYLDTPHSQIVDDAHAEYKKYGYAEAFEQVATGVDPIMEHPESIAYQVQAERYFLGIWEAEATSEFIMTTSAFGLWEGLTPELDTIHRIFVISPHVALVLRSNVLPLPGEPQAPMQSVLLSIPQEKPKSRLVNGETAIRLSDMNDMSEFNRHRSPNDDFTFTITKLTLDQTDAFNTIILQNARSDGAVTFLGRERMLRTLRVFWNSPLYKFLRHKYASLMRYLSIIPQPLSHASISSSFEPVDAELYVALMGIVLNRTKFASGYDRALSIYRLLQTTSRRRTCPFVTQHIYNLSLIMESCVNHFPGPSFRKPQSSLRLKMSLPSELSLRIFTTLENFVSITLGAKMDFDEDVLGKLGKEVALLGFLDWLDVEMPMVLINGMSVMDILTVMDAFYFV
;
A
#
# COMPACT_ATOMS: atom_id res chain seq x y z
N MET A 1 19.27 8.50 -83.26
CA MET A 1 20.43 8.86 -82.40
C MET A 1 20.55 10.38 -82.38
N PRO A 2 20.95 11.07 -81.30
CA PRO A 2 20.78 10.87 -79.86
C PRO A 2 19.71 11.90 -79.34
N PRO A 3 19.82 12.58 -78.17
CA PRO A 3 18.90 12.47 -77.03
C PRO A 3 17.95 13.68 -76.83
N ARG A 4 16.94 13.55 -75.95
CA ARG A 4 16.35 14.72 -75.27
C ARG A 4 15.86 14.41 -73.86
N ASN A 5 16.55 15.04 -72.91
CA ASN A 5 16.31 15.07 -71.47
C ASN A 5 14.86 15.41 -71.08
N LYS A 6 14.33 14.74 -70.04
CA LYS A 6 13.40 15.36 -69.09
C LYS A 6 13.77 15.06 -67.65
N ARG A 7 13.76 16.14 -66.87
CA ARG A 7 14.26 16.34 -65.51
C ARG A 7 13.57 15.44 -64.47
N ARG A 8 14.37 14.96 -63.52
CA ARG A 8 13.93 14.46 -62.21
C ARG A 8 13.20 15.56 -61.45
N GLY A 9 11.95 15.32 -61.08
CA GLY A 9 11.28 16.00 -59.96
C GLY A 9 11.44 15.14 -58.71
N ALA A 10 12.17 15.65 -57.72
CA ALA A 10 12.27 15.03 -56.40
C ALA A 10 10.91 15.14 -55.69
N ARG A 11 10.26 14.01 -55.44
CA ARG A 11 9.07 13.94 -54.60
C ARG A 11 9.54 13.74 -53.17
N SER A 12 9.47 14.81 -52.37
CA SER A 12 9.66 14.76 -50.92
C SER A 12 8.63 13.80 -50.32
N THR A 13 9.10 12.63 -49.87
CA THR A 13 8.32 11.70 -49.05
C THR A 13 8.53 12.09 -47.59
N LEU A 14 7.70 13.00 -47.08
CA LEU A 14 7.51 13.12 -45.64
C LEU A 14 6.83 11.84 -45.15
N ALA A 15 7.50 11.15 -44.21
CA ALA A 15 6.95 9.99 -43.53
C ALA A 15 5.64 10.36 -42.82
N PRO A 16 4.64 9.48 -42.79
CA PRO A 16 3.39 9.77 -42.10
C PRO A 16 3.69 9.90 -40.61
N THR A 17 3.33 11.05 -40.04
CA THR A 17 3.28 11.28 -38.59
C THR A 17 2.37 10.23 -37.97
N GLN A 18 2.97 9.20 -37.36
CA GLN A 18 2.24 8.21 -36.58
C GLN A 18 1.48 8.96 -35.50
N ARG A 19 0.14 8.82 -35.48
CA ARG A 19 -0.66 9.31 -34.35
C ARG A 19 -0.12 8.62 -33.09
N PRO A 20 0.11 9.35 -31.99
CA PRO A 20 0.58 8.73 -30.75
C PRO A 20 -0.43 7.67 -30.32
N GLN A 21 0.01 6.40 -30.33
CA GLN A 21 -0.79 5.27 -29.93
C GLN A 21 -1.01 5.33 -28.42
N ASP A 22 -2.24 5.04 -27.97
CA ASP A 22 -2.55 4.91 -26.55
C ASP A 22 -1.62 3.86 -25.92
N GLN A 23 -0.96 4.24 -24.81
CA GLN A 23 -0.06 3.36 -24.09
C GLN A 23 -0.76 2.75 -22.88
N TYR A 24 -0.40 1.51 -22.58
CA TYR A 24 -0.98 0.75 -21.48
C TYR A 24 0.09 0.43 -20.44
N HIS A 25 0.11 1.23 -19.37
CA HIS A 25 1.12 1.11 -18.33
C HIS A 25 0.65 0.22 -17.20
N HIS A 26 1.54 -0.60 -16.64
CA HIS A 26 1.17 -1.46 -15.51
C HIS A 26 1.62 -0.87 -14.18
N ILE A 27 0.68 -0.73 -13.23
CA ILE A 27 0.95 -0.37 -11.83
C ILE A 27 1.85 -1.40 -11.15
N ILE A 28 1.82 -2.65 -11.62
CA ILE A 28 2.77 -3.69 -11.25
C ILE A 28 3.50 -4.14 -12.52
N PRO A 29 4.84 -4.02 -12.62
CA PRO A 29 5.55 -4.32 -13.85
C PRO A 29 5.31 -5.75 -14.31
N ARG A 30 5.12 -5.95 -15.62
CA ARG A 30 4.79 -7.27 -16.19
C ARG A 30 5.82 -8.34 -15.86
N PHE A 31 7.11 -7.98 -15.79
CA PHE A 31 8.16 -8.94 -15.44
C PHE A 31 8.02 -9.49 -14.01
N ILE A 32 7.40 -8.73 -13.10
CA ILE A 32 7.04 -9.17 -11.75
C ILE A 32 5.78 -10.04 -11.80
N LEU A 33 4.73 -9.60 -12.51
CA LEU A 33 3.50 -10.38 -12.68
C LEU A 33 3.74 -11.77 -13.28
N ARG A 34 4.69 -11.90 -14.22
CA ARG A 34 5.09 -13.19 -14.81
C ARG A 34 5.64 -14.18 -13.79
N ARG A 35 6.13 -13.72 -12.64
CA ARG A 35 6.55 -14.59 -11.54
C ARG A 35 5.37 -15.16 -10.74
N PHE A 36 4.18 -14.58 -10.88
CA PHE A 36 2.90 -15.07 -10.31
C PHE A 36 2.07 -15.87 -11.32
N HIS A 37 2.67 -16.27 -12.45
CA HIS A 37 1.95 -16.95 -13.50
C HIS A 37 1.34 -18.28 -13.03
N VAL A 38 0.05 -18.49 -13.35
CA VAL A 38 -0.68 -19.74 -13.16
C VAL A 38 -1.03 -20.37 -14.50
N GLY A 39 -0.98 -21.70 -14.55
CA GLY A 39 -1.25 -22.48 -15.77
C GLY A 39 0.01 -22.98 -16.47
N PRO A 40 -0.14 -23.75 -17.57
CA PRO A 40 0.99 -24.22 -18.35
C PRO A 40 1.71 -23.04 -19.02
N ARG A 41 3.05 -22.99 -18.88
CA ARG A 41 3.87 -22.04 -19.63
C ARG A 41 3.75 -22.37 -21.12
N ASN A 42 2.99 -21.57 -21.86
CA ASN A 42 2.93 -21.70 -23.31
C ASN A 42 4.29 -21.32 -23.92
N ASP A 43 4.70 -22.05 -24.95
CA ASP A 43 5.92 -21.77 -25.71
C ASP A 43 5.94 -20.31 -26.19
N GLU A 44 7.05 -19.60 -25.93
CA GLU A 44 7.28 -18.18 -26.25
C GLU A 44 6.98 -17.81 -27.72
N LYS A 45 6.95 -18.80 -28.62
CA LYS A 45 6.64 -18.66 -30.05
C LYS A 45 5.21 -18.19 -30.32
N ILE A 46 4.24 -18.44 -29.43
CA ILE A 46 2.85 -18.01 -29.61
C ILE A 46 2.71 -16.50 -29.29
N THR A 47 3.42 -16.03 -28.28
CA THR A 47 3.44 -14.63 -27.80
C THR A 47 3.84 -13.64 -28.89
N ILE A 48 4.79 -14.03 -29.75
CA ILE A 48 5.31 -13.19 -30.84
C ILE A 48 4.28 -13.00 -31.96
N ARG A 49 3.35 -13.93 -32.15
CA ARG A 49 2.37 -13.89 -33.25
C ARG A 49 1.08 -13.15 -32.91
N SER A 50 0.65 -13.13 -31.65
CA SER A 50 -0.63 -12.53 -31.23
C SER A 50 -0.50 -11.16 -30.58
N GLY A 51 0.69 -10.78 -30.09
CA GLY A 51 0.89 -9.53 -29.34
C GLY A 51 0.23 -9.50 -27.96
N VAL A 52 -0.43 -10.60 -27.54
CA VAL A 52 -1.12 -10.74 -26.25
C VAL A 52 -0.26 -11.65 -25.36
N ASP A 53 0.11 -11.16 -24.17
CA ASP A 53 0.83 -11.95 -23.16
C ASP A 53 -0.09 -13.08 -22.67
N PRO A 54 0.21 -14.36 -22.98
CA PRO A 54 -0.66 -15.49 -22.61
C PRO A 54 -0.59 -15.80 -21.12
N GLY A 55 0.34 -15.18 -20.38
CA GLY A 55 0.45 -15.40 -18.96
C GLY A 55 -0.81 -14.96 -18.23
N GLN A 56 -1.27 -15.80 -17.32
CA GLN A 56 -2.40 -15.52 -16.43
C GLN A 56 -1.97 -15.50 -14.97
N VAL A 57 -2.70 -14.79 -14.11
CA VAL A 57 -2.50 -14.74 -12.65
C VAL A 57 -3.81 -14.98 -11.92
N LEU A 58 -3.76 -15.57 -10.70
CA LEU A 58 -4.90 -15.56 -9.78
C LEU A 58 -5.07 -14.16 -9.22
N TYR A 59 -6.28 -13.61 -9.36
CA TYR A 59 -6.58 -12.23 -8.99
C TYR A 59 -7.85 -12.21 -8.14
N TYR A 60 -7.74 -11.67 -6.94
CA TYR A 60 -8.88 -11.40 -6.07
C TYR A 60 -9.12 -9.90 -6.00
N ASP A 61 -10.25 -9.47 -6.52
CA ASP A 61 -10.73 -8.09 -6.46
C ASP A 61 -11.36 -7.82 -5.10
N LEU A 62 -10.83 -6.85 -4.34
CA LEU A 62 -11.35 -6.54 -3.01
C LEU A 62 -12.68 -5.80 -3.07
N ALA A 63 -12.92 -5.02 -4.12
CA ALA A 63 -14.15 -4.23 -4.26
C ALA A 63 -15.33 -5.12 -4.65
N SER A 64 -15.16 -5.97 -5.65
CA SER A 64 -16.20 -6.88 -6.10
C SER A 64 -16.27 -8.18 -5.30
N GLY A 65 -15.22 -8.51 -4.55
CA GLY A 65 -15.10 -9.76 -3.80
C GLY A 65 -15.03 -10.99 -4.71
N ILE A 66 -14.59 -10.84 -5.96
CA ILE A 66 -14.50 -11.91 -6.96
C ILE A 66 -13.07 -12.43 -7.05
N LEU A 67 -12.91 -13.76 -7.02
CA LEU A 67 -11.66 -14.45 -7.35
C LEU A 67 -11.76 -15.00 -8.78
N ASP A 68 -10.90 -14.54 -9.68
CA ASP A 68 -10.81 -14.99 -11.06
C ASP A 68 -9.35 -15.18 -11.52
N VAL A 69 -9.18 -15.58 -12.77
CA VAL A 69 -7.89 -15.70 -13.43
C VAL A 69 -7.83 -14.63 -14.53
N ARG A 70 -6.84 -13.73 -14.48
CA ARG A 70 -6.73 -12.60 -15.41
C ARG A 70 -5.45 -12.64 -16.22
N SER A 71 -5.49 -12.09 -17.44
CA SER A 71 -4.30 -11.95 -18.28
C SER A 71 -3.33 -10.92 -17.69
N ILE A 72 -2.04 -11.29 -17.66
CA ILE A 72 -0.94 -10.40 -17.26
C ILE A 72 -0.91 -9.14 -18.12
N GLY A 73 -1.28 -9.22 -19.40
CA GLY A 73 -1.25 -8.08 -20.32
C GLY A 73 -2.30 -7.01 -20.04
N THR A 74 -3.32 -7.31 -19.22
CA THR A 74 -4.44 -6.40 -18.92
C THR A 74 -4.66 -6.18 -17.43
N VAL A 75 -4.04 -6.97 -16.56
CA VAL A 75 -4.22 -6.84 -15.11
C VAL A 75 -3.30 -5.75 -14.56
N TYR A 76 -3.79 -4.98 -13.58
CA TYR A 76 -3.08 -3.82 -13.01
C TYR A 76 -2.67 -2.73 -14.01
N GLY A 77 -3.23 -2.71 -15.22
CA GLY A 77 -2.85 -1.74 -16.22
C GLY A 77 -3.81 -0.56 -16.35
N GLN A 78 -3.26 0.60 -16.67
CA GLN A 78 -3.94 1.86 -16.84
C GLN A 78 -3.56 2.49 -18.18
N LYS A 79 -4.56 2.93 -18.94
CA LYS A 79 -4.33 3.60 -20.22
C LYS A 79 -3.87 5.03 -20.00
N ASN A 80 -2.84 5.43 -20.73
CA ASN A 80 -2.36 6.83 -20.83
C ASN A 80 -2.02 7.47 -19.48
N PHE A 81 -1.49 6.68 -18.53
CA PHE A 81 -1.30 7.14 -17.15
C PHE A 81 -0.30 8.31 -17.02
N TYR A 82 0.77 8.33 -17.83
CA TYR A 82 1.73 9.44 -17.88
C TYR A 82 1.70 10.20 -19.20
N ARG A 83 0.55 10.18 -19.91
CA ARG A 83 0.45 10.88 -21.18
C ARG A 83 0.59 12.38 -20.96
N ASP A 84 1.64 12.96 -21.51
CA ASP A 84 1.93 14.38 -21.37
C ASP A 84 1.47 15.14 -22.61
N ALA A 85 0.27 15.71 -22.56
CA ALA A 85 -0.24 16.54 -23.64
C ALA A 85 0.55 17.85 -23.81
N SER A 86 1.29 18.30 -22.79
CA SER A 86 2.12 19.50 -22.84
C SER A 86 3.44 19.29 -23.60
N ASN A 87 3.87 18.04 -23.81
CA ASN A 87 5.00 17.68 -24.68
C ASN A 87 4.52 17.11 -26.03
N PRO A 88 4.14 17.96 -27.02
CA PRO A 88 3.62 17.48 -28.30
C PRO A 88 4.65 16.72 -29.13
N SER A 89 5.95 16.86 -28.83
CA SER A 89 7.03 16.15 -29.54
C SER A 89 7.10 14.67 -29.17
N ASN A 90 6.80 14.34 -27.90
CA ASN A 90 6.67 12.97 -27.43
C ASN A 90 5.74 12.92 -26.21
N VAL A 91 4.45 12.69 -26.46
CA VAL A 91 3.43 12.61 -25.40
C VAL A 91 3.60 11.38 -24.49
N ASN A 92 4.43 10.41 -24.88
CA ASN A 92 4.68 9.16 -24.14
C ASN A 92 6.10 9.10 -23.56
N GLU A 93 6.83 10.21 -23.52
CA GLU A 93 8.23 10.29 -23.10
C GLU A 93 8.48 9.66 -21.71
N VAL A 94 7.63 9.98 -20.72
CA VAL A 94 7.77 9.46 -19.35
C VAL A 94 7.54 7.95 -19.30
N GLU A 95 6.58 7.45 -20.06
CA GLU A 95 6.29 6.01 -20.20
C GLU A 95 7.50 5.26 -20.78
N GLU A 96 8.10 5.79 -21.85
CA GLU A 96 9.29 5.21 -22.48
C GLU A 96 10.47 5.15 -21.51
N LYS A 97 10.71 6.24 -20.77
CA LYS A 97 11.76 6.31 -19.74
C LYS A 97 11.53 5.32 -18.59
N LEU A 98 10.27 5.17 -18.16
CA LEU A 98 9.89 4.16 -17.17
C LEU A 98 10.15 2.75 -17.69
N SER A 99 9.77 2.45 -18.93
CA SER A 99 10.02 1.14 -19.54
C SER A 99 11.51 0.78 -19.55
N LEU A 100 12.39 1.76 -19.83
CA LEU A 100 13.84 1.57 -19.77
C LEU A 100 14.34 1.29 -18.35
N LEU A 101 13.82 1.99 -17.34
CA LEU A 101 14.17 1.74 -15.93
C LEU A 101 13.68 0.34 -15.49
N GLU A 102 12.45 -0.02 -15.82
CA GLU A 102 11.86 -1.33 -15.53
C GLU A 102 12.67 -2.45 -16.20
N GLY A 103 13.05 -2.28 -17.47
CA GLY A 103 13.87 -3.26 -18.19
C GLY A 103 15.26 -3.46 -17.57
N LYS A 104 15.92 -2.37 -17.15
CA LYS A 104 17.22 -2.44 -16.45
C LYS A 104 17.08 -3.08 -15.07
N ALA A 105 16.02 -2.77 -14.32
CA ALA A 105 15.76 -3.37 -13.01
C ALA A 105 15.42 -4.86 -13.12
N ALA A 106 14.68 -5.27 -14.15
CA ALA A 106 14.35 -6.66 -14.42
C ALA A 106 15.60 -7.53 -14.59
N LEU A 107 16.64 -7.02 -15.26
CA LEU A 107 17.93 -7.72 -15.39
C LEU A 107 18.59 -7.96 -14.03
N THR A 108 18.61 -6.94 -13.16
CA THR A 108 19.15 -7.09 -11.81
C THR A 108 18.33 -8.09 -10.99
N ILE A 109 17.00 -8.05 -11.09
CA ILE A 109 16.10 -8.98 -10.39
C ILE A 109 16.26 -10.42 -10.90
N GLU A 110 16.53 -10.62 -12.19
CA GLU A 110 16.85 -11.95 -12.73
C GLU A 110 18.11 -12.54 -12.08
N ILE A 111 19.15 -11.71 -11.90
CA ILE A 111 20.38 -12.11 -11.21
C ILE A 111 20.05 -12.55 -9.78
N LEU A 112 19.23 -11.77 -9.05
CA LEU A 112 18.80 -12.12 -7.69
C LEU A 112 18.16 -13.51 -7.65
N HIS A 113 17.26 -13.79 -8.59
CA HIS A 113 16.59 -15.08 -8.68
C HIS A 113 17.54 -16.24 -9.00
N SER A 114 18.49 -16.03 -9.91
CA SER A 114 19.47 -17.06 -10.28
C SER A 114 20.41 -17.46 -9.13
N GLU A 115 20.62 -16.55 -8.17
CA GLU A 115 21.53 -16.75 -7.04
C GLU A 115 20.82 -17.22 -5.76
N LEU A 116 19.49 -17.40 -5.77
CA LEU A 116 18.72 -17.82 -4.57
C LEU A 116 19.28 -19.08 -3.91
N ALA A 117 19.59 -20.11 -4.71
CA ALA A 117 20.09 -21.39 -4.22
C ALA A 117 21.46 -21.29 -3.51
N ARG A 118 22.23 -20.23 -3.77
CA ARG A 118 23.53 -19.99 -3.12
C ARG A 118 23.39 -19.23 -1.79
N GLY A 119 22.22 -18.65 -1.51
CA GLY A 119 21.95 -17.89 -0.30
C GLY A 119 22.68 -16.55 -0.20
N LYS A 120 23.42 -16.15 -1.24
CA LYS A 120 24.15 -14.88 -1.32
C LYS A 120 24.16 -14.39 -2.76
N VAL A 121 24.19 -13.07 -2.93
CA VAL A 121 24.27 -12.43 -4.25
C VAL A 121 25.19 -11.23 -4.21
N THR A 122 26.04 -11.08 -5.23
CA THR A 122 26.91 -9.91 -5.39
C THR A 122 26.38 -9.04 -6.51
N ILE A 123 26.12 -7.76 -6.20
CA ILE A 123 25.55 -6.77 -7.10
C ILE A 123 26.55 -5.62 -7.22
N LYS A 124 26.86 -5.21 -8.46
CA LYS A 124 27.68 -4.02 -8.68
C LYS A 124 26.92 -2.74 -8.35
N ARG A 125 27.61 -1.70 -7.89
CA ARG A 125 27.04 -0.38 -7.58
C ARG A 125 26.08 0.11 -8.63
N ARG A 126 26.49 0.11 -9.91
CA ARG A 126 25.64 0.56 -11.03
C ARG A 126 24.29 -0.16 -11.12
N HIS A 127 24.24 -1.45 -10.80
CA HIS A 127 23.01 -2.24 -10.82
C HIS A 127 22.18 -2.02 -9.55
N LEU A 128 22.84 -1.82 -8.41
CA LEU A 128 22.22 -1.46 -7.14
C LEU A 128 21.57 -0.08 -7.20
N ASP A 129 22.22 0.90 -7.83
CA ASP A 129 21.70 2.27 -7.99
C ASP A 129 20.47 2.30 -8.91
N ILE A 130 20.49 1.50 -9.99
CA ILE A 130 19.31 1.25 -10.82
C ILE A 130 18.17 0.65 -9.98
N LEU A 131 18.47 -0.35 -9.14
CA LEU A 131 17.47 -1.00 -8.29
C LEU A 131 16.89 -0.05 -7.25
N ARG A 132 17.72 0.80 -6.63
CA ARG A 132 17.27 1.86 -5.70
C ARG A 132 16.35 2.84 -6.39
N LYS A 133 16.74 3.33 -7.56
CA LYS A 133 15.91 4.24 -8.37
C LYS A 133 14.59 3.58 -8.75
N PHE A 134 14.62 2.32 -9.21
CA PHE A 134 13.42 1.55 -9.50
C PHE A 134 12.50 1.47 -8.28
N MET A 135 12.97 1.01 -7.12
CA MET A 135 12.15 0.91 -5.91
C MET A 135 11.52 2.25 -5.53
N PHE A 136 12.28 3.35 -5.56
CA PHE A 136 11.76 4.68 -5.27
C PHE A 136 10.68 5.13 -6.26
N VAL A 137 10.98 5.09 -7.57
CA VAL A 137 10.05 5.53 -8.62
C VAL A 137 8.76 4.72 -8.61
N MET A 138 8.87 3.41 -8.37
CA MET A 138 7.72 2.51 -8.26
C MET A 138 6.78 2.84 -7.10
N HIS A 139 7.33 3.29 -5.97
CA HIS A 139 6.56 3.80 -4.85
C HIS A 139 5.99 5.20 -5.14
N TYR A 140 6.83 6.11 -5.62
CA TYR A 140 6.51 7.51 -5.83
C TYR A 140 5.39 7.73 -6.88
N ARG A 141 5.39 6.96 -7.97
CA ARG A 141 4.38 7.10 -9.04
C ARG A 141 2.94 6.87 -8.57
N LYS A 142 2.75 6.19 -7.43
CA LYS A 142 1.44 5.98 -6.81
C LYS A 142 0.97 7.18 -5.97
N MET A 143 1.90 7.97 -5.45
CA MET A 143 1.63 9.10 -4.54
C MET A 143 1.57 10.44 -5.29
N GLY A 144 2.19 10.52 -6.46
CA GLY A 144 2.55 11.81 -7.06
C GLY A 144 1.41 12.64 -7.63
N SER A 145 0.31 12.05 -8.11
CA SER A 145 -0.80 12.86 -8.66
C SER A 145 -1.59 13.62 -7.59
N THR A 146 -1.64 13.11 -6.35
CA THR A 146 -2.33 13.77 -5.23
C THR A 146 -1.39 14.64 -4.37
N TYR A 147 -0.08 14.34 -4.38
CA TYR A 147 0.90 15.03 -3.55
C TYR A 147 1.15 16.49 -3.97
N PHE A 148 0.97 16.84 -5.24
CA PHE A 148 1.15 18.23 -5.69
C PHE A 148 -0.18 18.98 -5.87
N ASP A 149 -1.30 18.40 -5.44
CA ASP A 149 -2.56 19.13 -5.40
C ASP A 149 -2.51 20.21 -4.30
N PRO A 150 -2.55 21.51 -4.66
CA PRO A 150 -2.44 22.59 -3.70
C PRO A 150 -3.58 22.61 -2.66
N ASN A 151 -4.72 21.97 -2.96
CA ASN A 151 -5.84 21.87 -2.03
C ASN A 151 -5.60 20.80 -0.96
N LEU A 152 -4.82 19.76 -1.29
CA LEU A 152 -4.49 18.66 -0.39
C LEU A 152 -3.17 18.90 0.36
N GLN A 153 -2.29 19.76 -0.15
CA GLN A 153 -1.01 20.10 0.47
C GLN A 153 -0.82 21.63 0.64
N PRO A 154 -1.49 22.25 1.62
CA PRO A 154 -1.35 23.70 1.88
C PRO A 154 0.09 24.13 2.17
N SER A 155 0.88 23.26 2.81
CA SER A 155 2.28 23.49 3.18
C SER A 155 3.22 23.63 1.98
N LEU A 156 2.87 23.05 0.83
CA LEU A 156 3.68 23.13 -0.41
C LEU A 156 3.23 24.25 -1.34
N ARG A 157 2.14 24.95 -1.02
CA ARG A 157 1.44 25.84 -1.96
C ARG A 157 2.33 26.93 -2.55
N GLN A 158 3.13 27.60 -1.71
CA GLN A 158 3.97 28.71 -2.17
C GLN A 158 5.10 28.22 -3.09
N TRP A 159 5.77 27.14 -2.70
CA TRP A 159 6.78 26.49 -3.55
C TRP A 159 6.17 26.02 -4.87
N LEU A 160 4.98 25.42 -4.84
CA LEU A 160 4.26 24.97 -6.04
C LEU A 160 3.95 26.11 -7.00
N ILE A 161 3.46 27.25 -6.50
CA ILE A 161 3.17 28.42 -7.34
C ILE A 161 4.45 28.93 -8.02
N ARG A 162 5.56 29.01 -7.28
CA ARG A 162 6.86 29.41 -7.85
C ARG A 162 7.31 28.41 -8.91
N TYR A 163 7.38 27.13 -8.55
CA TYR A 163 7.84 26.04 -9.41
C TYR A 163 7.00 25.95 -10.70
N GLN A 164 5.68 26.11 -10.60
CA GLN A 164 4.78 26.18 -11.75
C GLN A 164 5.10 27.36 -12.67
N THR A 165 5.37 28.53 -12.10
CA THR A 165 5.70 29.74 -12.85
C THR A 165 7.05 29.60 -13.56
N GLU A 166 8.08 29.17 -12.84
CA GLU A 166 9.45 29.00 -13.35
C GLU A 166 9.54 27.93 -14.45
N HIS A 167 8.75 26.87 -14.34
CA HIS A 167 8.78 25.75 -15.27
C HIS A 167 7.58 25.68 -16.20
N GLN A 168 6.76 26.74 -16.25
CA GLN A 168 5.60 26.88 -17.13
C GLN A 168 4.59 25.72 -17.03
N CYS A 169 4.49 25.11 -15.84
CA CYS A 169 3.54 24.02 -15.57
C CYS A 169 2.14 24.60 -15.33
N GLN A 170 1.12 24.07 -16.01
CA GLN A 170 -0.25 24.59 -15.93
C GLN A 170 -1.07 23.90 -14.83
N THR A 171 -0.72 22.65 -14.53
CA THR A 171 -1.43 21.80 -13.57
C THR A 171 -0.46 21.17 -12.57
N HIS A 172 -0.99 20.66 -11.46
CA HIS A 172 -0.19 19.86 -10.52
C HIS A 172 0.28 18.53 -11.15
N VAL A 173 -0.45 18.01 -12.14
CA VAL A 173 -0.04 16.84 -12.92
C VAL A 173 1.20 17.14 -13.74
N ASP A 174 1.31 18.34 -14.33
CA ASP A 174 2.50 18.75 -15.08
C ASP A 174 3.74 18.84 -14.16
N VAL A 175 3.56 19.36 -12.94
CA VAL A 175 4.60 19.40 -11.90
C VAL A 175 5.06 17.99 -11.57
N TRP A 176 4.12 17.07 -11.32
CA TRP A 176 4.41 15.67 -11.05
C TRP A 176 5.17 15.00 -12.20
N LEU A 177 4.73 15.17 -13.45
CA LEU A 177 5.40 14.61 -14.63
C LEU A 177 6.81 15.18 -14.80
N ARG A 178 7.02 16.46 -14.49
CA ARG A 178 8.35 17.09 -14.49
C ARG A 178 9.27 16.50 -13.42
N ILE A 179 8.78 16.31 -12.20
CA ILE A 179 9.57 15.68 -11.13
C ILE A 179 9.85 14.19 -11.45
N MET A 180 8.90 13.50 -12.08
CA MET A 180 9.13 12.15 -12.62
C MET A 180 10.28 12.14 -13.64
N ARG A 181 10.35 13.13 -14.54
CA ARG A 181 11.50 13.28 -15.46
C ARG A 181 12.80 13.46 -14.71
N TYR A 182 12.84 14.33 -13.72
CA TYR A 182 14.02 14.52 -12.87
C TYR A 182 14.51 13.17 -12.29
N TYR A 183 13.61 12.39 -11.66
CA TYR A 183 14.01 11.09 -11.14
C TYR A 183 14.44 10.09 -12.21
N LEU A 184 13.92 10.16 -13.44
CA LEU A 184 14.27 9.22 -14.51
C LEU A 184 15.60 9.59 -15.19
N ASP A 185 15.80 10.88 -15.46
CA ASP A 185 16.93 11.41 -16.24
C ASP A 185 18.18 11.65 -15.39
N THR A 186 18.03 12.11 -14.15
CA THR A 186 19.15 12.49 -13.28
C THR A 186 19.82 11.26 -12.68
N PRO A 187 21.13 11.00 -12.85
CA PRO A 187 21.81 9.85 -12.26
C PRO A 187 21.62 9.75 -10.73
N HIS A 188 21.62 8.53 -10.19
CA HIS A 188 21.44 8.28 -8.75
C HIS A 188 22.34 9.17 -7.87
N SER A 189 23.63 9.24 -8.19
CA SER A 189 24.60 10.05 -7.45
C SER A 189 24.27 11.53 -7.47
N GLN A 190 23.81 12.06 -8.61
CA GLN A 190 23.46 13.46 -8.73
C GLN A 190 22.23 13.81 -7.90
N ILE A 191 21.21 12.95 -7.85
CA ILE A 191 20.03 13.18 -6.99
C ILE A 191 20.44 13.25 -5.51
N VAL A 192 21.38 12.39 -5.10
CA VAL A 192 21.91 12.43 -3.73
C VAL A 192 22.73 13.70 -3.47
N ASP A 193 23.55 14.11 -4.44
CA ASP A 193 24.36 15.33 -4.34
C ASP A 193 23.49 16.60 -4.27
N ASP A 194 22.38 16.65 -5.04
CA ASP A 194 21.38 17.73 -4.98
C ASP A 194 20.78 17.84 -3.56
N ALA A 195 20.41 16.71 -2.95
CA ALA A 195 19.87 16.68 -1.59
C ALA A 195 20.91 17.14 -0.54
N HIS A 196 22.16 16.72 -0.70
CA HIS A 196 23.25 17.15 0.18
C HIS A 196 23.53 18.66 0.05
N ALA A 197 23.38 19.24 -1.14
CA ALA A 197 23.49 20.68 -1.34
C ALA A 197 22.39 21.43 -0.55
N GLU A 198 21.16 20.93 -0.54
CA GLU A 198 20.07 21.48 0.26
C GLU A 198 20.35 21.35 1.77
N TYR A 199 20.84 20.19 2.24
CA TYR A 199 21.24 20.02 3.63
C TYR A 199 22.37 20.96 4.05
N LYS A 200 23.30 21.26 3.15
CA LYS A 200 24.38 22.21 3.43
C LYS A 200 23.84 23.64 3.57
N LYS A 201 22.78 23.99 2.83
CA LYS A 201 22.17 25.32 2.84
C LYS A 201 21.28 25.55 4.06
N TYR A 202 20.42 24.58 4.38
CA TYR A 202 19.39 24.73 5.42
C TYR A 202 19.74 24.06 6.75
N GLY A 203 20.66 23.10 6.74
CA GLY A 203 20.90 22.19 7.85
C GLY A 203 20.03 20.94 7.74
N TYR A 204 20.53 19.83 8.27
CA TYR A 204 19.91 18.51 8.10
C TYR A 204 18.51 18.40 8.71
N ALA A 205 18.35 18.83 9.97
CA ALA A 205 17.08 18.76 10.68
C ALA A 205 16.03 19.68 10.04
N GLU A 206 16.42 20.92 9.76
CA GLU A 206 15.58 21.95 9.16
C GLU A 206 15.09 21.56 7.76
N ALA A 207 15.98 21.07 6.88
CA ALA A 207 15.58 20.63 5.55
C ALA A 207 14.58 19.47 5.58
N PHE A 208 14.74 18.56 6.56
CA PHE A 208 13.80 17.45 6.74
C PHE A 208 12.46 17.93 7.31
N GLU A 209 12.48 18.84 8.27
CA GLU A 209 11.28 19.47 8.82
C GLU A 209 10.51 20.21 7.74
N GLN A 210 11.19 20.98 6.89
CA GLN A 210 10.57 21.71 5.78
C GLN A 210 9.85 20.80 4.77
N VAL A 211 10.37 19.60 4.51
CA VAL A 211 9.68 18.61 3.65
C VAL A 211 8.39 18.09 4.31
N ALA A 212 8.31 18.09 5.64
CA ALA A 212 7.17 17.60 6.40
C ALA A 212 6.14 18.69 6.77
N THR A 213 6.57 19.92 7.04
CA THR A 213 5.74 20.97 7.65
C THR A 213 5.56 22.20 6.76
N GLY A 214 6.42 22.40 5.75
CA GLY A 214 6.35 23.52 4.81
C GLY A 214 7.69 23.78 4.12
N VAL A 215 7.71 23.63 2.80
CA VAL A 215 8.94 23.80 2.01
C VAL A 215 9.20 25.28 1.80
N ASP A 216 10.42 25.75 2.15
CA ASP A 216 10.85 27.11 1.80
C ASP A 216 10.64 27.32 0.30
N PRO A 217 9.86 28.34 -0.11
CA PRO A 217 9.63 28.63 -1.51
C PRO A 217 10.90 28.80 -2.33
N ILE A 218 12.08 29.02 -1.73
CA ILE A 218 13.36 29.22 -2.41
C ILE A 218 14.13 27.89 -2.63
N MET A 219 13.78 26.80 -1.94
CA MET A 219 14.47 25.50 -2.07
C MET A 219 14.44 24.99 -3.52
N GLU A 220 15.59 24.63 -4.09
CA GLU A 220 15.71 24.30 -5.52
C GLU A 220 15.28 22.86 -5.80
N HIS A 221 15.70 21.92 -4.95
CA HIS A 221 15.49 20.48 -5.14
C HIS A 221 14.86 19.78 -3.92
N PRO A 222 13.70 20.22 -3.39
CA PRO A 222 13.04 19.53 -2.27
C PRO A 222 12.69 18.07 -2.60
N GLU A 223 12.43 17.75 -3.86
CA GLU A 223 12.15 16.38 -4.32
C GLU A 223 13.35 15.44 -4.08
N SER A 224 14.58 15.93 -4.17
CA SER A 224 15.79 15.13 -4.00
C SER A 224 15.92 14.57 -2.57
N ILE A 225 15.41 15.29 -1.56
CA ILE A 225 15.47 14.92 -0.15
C ILE A 225 14.72 13.60 0.10
N ALA A 226 13.51 13.44 -0.44
CA ALA A 226 12.73 12.22 -0.28
C ALA A 226 13.45 11.00 -0.88
N TYR A 227 14.10 11.19 -2.03
CA TYR A 227 14.90 10.14 -2.66
C TYR A 227 16.13 9.77 -1.83
N GLN A 228 16.89 10.77 -1.39
CA GLN A 228 18.09 10.58 -0.58
C GLN A 228 17.78 9.87 0.74
N VAL A 229 16.67 10.23 1.41
CA VAL A 229 16.24 9.58 2.64
C VAL A 229 16.07 8.08 2.41
N GLN A 230 15.36 7.66 1.37
CA GLN A 230 15.22 6.24 1.06
C GLN A 230 16.57 5.59 0.68
N ALA A 231 17.42 6.30 -0.06
CA ALA A 231 18.68 5.77 -0.58
C ALA A 231 19.76 5.57 0.49
N GLU A 232 19.86 6.48 1.46
CA GLU A 232 20.96 6.53 2.43
C GLU A 232 20.53 6.23 3.86
N ARG A 233 19.28 6.52 4.28
CA ARG A 233 18.81 6.10 5.62
C ARG A 233 18.44 4.62 5.70
N TYR A 234 18.33 3.92 4.57
CA TYR A 234 18.00 2.50 4.55
C TYR A 234 19.08 1.68 3.89
N PHE A 235 19.28 0.45 4.39
CA PHE A 235 20.06 -0.56 3.71
C PHE A 235 19.16 -1.68 3.16
N LEU A 236 19.52 -2.20 2.00
CA LEU A 236 18.78 -3.24 1.31
C LEU A 236 19.02 -4.61 1.94
N GLY A 237 17.94 -5.33 2.23
CA GLY A 237 17.89 -6.74 2.53
C GLY A 237 17.12 -7.50 1.45
N ILE A 238 17.46 -8.78 1.30
CA ILE A 238 16.82 -9.69 0.34
C ILE A 238 16.25 -10.85 1.13
N TRP A 239 14.94 -10.98 1.13
CA TRP A 239 14.26 -12.04 1.87
C TRP A 239 13.68 -13.06 0.92
N GLU A 240 13.88 -14.34 1.26
CA GLU A 240 13.31 -15.47 0.55
C GLU A 240 12.16 -16.06 1.37
N ALA A 241 11.00 -16.28 0.76
CA ALA A 241 9.88 -16.92 1.42
C ALA A 241 10.22 -18.35 1.84
N GLU A 242 9.55 -18.85 2.87
CA GLU A 242 9.63 -20.26 3.23
C GLU A 242 9.18 -21.15 2.04
N ALA A 243 9.80 -22.31 1.83
CA ALA A 243 9.64 -23.12 0.62
C ALA A 243 8.21 -23.66 0.40
N THR A 244 7.46 -23.89 1.48
CA THR A 244 6.04 -24.28 1.45
C THR A 244 5.10 -23.07 1.45
N SER A 245 5.65 -21.86 1.39
CA SER A 245 4.91 -20.60 1.40
C SER A 245 5.21 -19.75 0.18
N GLU A 246 4.64 -18.54 0.19
CA GLU A 246 4.87 -17.52 -0.81
C GLU A 246 4.61 -16.14 -0.24
N PHE A 247 5.25 -15.13 -0.80
CA PHE A 247 4.83 -13.74 -0.66
C PHE A 247 3.66 -13.45 -1.59
N ILE A 248 2.63 -12.79 -1.05
CA ILE A 248 1.49 -12.32 -1.82
C ILE A 248 1.74 -10.89 -2.31
N MET A 249 0.99 -10.49 -3.33
CA MET A 249 1.11 -9.15 -3.91
C MET A 249 -0.24 -8.44 -3.90
N THR A 250 -0.23 -7.14 -3.63
CA THR A 250 -1.42 -6.28 -3.71
C THR A 250 -1.18 -5.09 -4.64
N THR A 251 -2.23 -4.36 -4.99
CA THR A 251 -2.12 -3.06 -5.68
C THR A 251 -1.27 -2.04 -4.90
N SER A 252 -0.93 -2.32 -3.64
CA SER A 252 -0.08 -1.48 -2.79
C SER A 252 1.31 -2.04 -2.54
N ALA A 253 1.72 -3.14 -3.18
CA ALA A 253 2.92 -3.90 -2.80
C ALA A 253 4.29 -3.21 -3.01
N PHE A 254 4.35 -2.01 -3.60
CA PHE A 254 5.60 -1.28 -3.82
C PHE A 254 5.76 -0.12 -2.83
N GLY A 255 6.69 -0.29 -1.89
CA GLY A 255 7.01 0.72 -0.88
C GLY A 255 5.99 0.78 0.24
N LEU A 256 5.46 -0.38 0.66
CA LEU A 256 4.74 -0.48 1.92
C LEU A 256 5.72 -0.23 3.06
N TRP A 257 5.32 0.56 4.05
CA TRP A 257 6.12 0.75 5.24
C TRP A 257 5.63 -0.16 6.36
N GLU A 258 6.55 -0.59 7.21
CA GLU A 258 6.22 -1.28 8.45
C GLU A 258 7.11 -0.80 9.59
N GLY A 259 6.48 -0.68 10.74
CA GLY A 259 7.08 -0.29 12.00
C GLY A 259 7.54 1.15 12.09
N LEU A 260 7.60 1.62 13.34
CA LEU A 260 7.98 2.98 13.68
C LEU A 260 9.01 2.97 14.82
N THR A 261 10.03 3.81 14.70
CA THR A 261 10.91 4.15 15.82
C THR A 261 10.17 5.10 16.78
N PRO A 262 10.69 5.32 18.00
CA PRO A 262 10.13 6.32 18.92
C PRO A 262 10.06 7.73 18.31
N GLU A 263 10.99 8.05 17.41
CA GLU A 263 11.07 9.31 16.65
C GLU A 263 10.13 9.33 15.44
N LEU A 264 9.25 8.32 15.31
CA LEU A 264 8.28 8.14 14.23
C LEU A 264 8.90 7.89 12.84
N ASP A 265 10.17 7.50 12.79
CA ASP A 265 10.80 7.07 11.54
C ASP A 265 10.34 5.66 11.14
N THR A 266 10.04 5.46 9.86
CA THR A 266 9.63 4.13 9.37
C THR A 266 10.80 3.13 9.42
N ILE A 267 10.58 1.96 9.99
CA ILE A 267 11.63 0.95 10.21
C ILE A 267 11.94 0.19 8.92
N HIS A 268 10.90 -0.33 8.24
CA HIS A 268 11.03 -1.11 7.01
C HIS A 268 10.26 -0.47 5.86
N ARG A 269 10.80 -0.59 4.64
CA ARG A 269 10.05 -0.45 3.38
C ARG A 269 10.12 -1.73 2.57
N ILE A 270 8.98 -2.19 2.10
CA ILE A 270 8.77 -3.53 1.56
C ILE A 270 8.41 -3.44 0.07
N PHE A 271 9.07 -4.26 -0.74
CA PHE A 271 8.83 -4.40 -2.17
C PHE A 271 8.78 -5.88 -2.55
N VAL A 272 7.59 -6.39 -2.86
CA VAL A 272 7.42 -7.78 -3.32
C VAL A 272 7.72 -7.85 -4.82
N ILE A 273 8.74 -8.62 -5.19
CA ILE A 273 9.18 -8.75 -6.60
C ILE A 273 8.86 -10.13 -7.20
N SER A 274 8.46 -11.10 -6.38
CA SER A 274 7.97 -12.41 -6.80
C SER A 274 7.31 -13.15 -5.62
N PRO A 275 6.67 -14.32 -5.84
CA PRO A 275 6.19 -15.16 -4.75
C PRO A 275 7.29 -15.66 -3.80
N HIS A 276 8.57 -15.63 -4.19
CA HIS A 276 9.66 -16.18 -3.37
C HIS A 276 10.63 -15.13 -2.88
N VAL A 277 10.59 -13.90 -3.39
CA VAL A 277 11.59 -12.86 -3.10
C VAL A 277 10.93 -11.53 -2.81
N ALA A 278 11.32 -10.94 -1.69
CA ALA A 278 11.01 -9.56 -1.33
C ALA A 278 12.30 -8.77 -1.11
N LEU A 279 12.29 -7.51 -1.54
CA LEU A 279 13.32 -6.54 -1.21
C LEU A 279 12.83 -5.72 -0.02
N VAL A 280 13.64 -5.66 1.04
CA VAL A 280 13.29 -4.97 2.28
C VAL A 280 14.35 -3.95 2.61
N LEU A 281 14.00 -2.67 2.53
CA LEU A 281 14.83 -1.58 3.00
C LEU A 281 14.65 -1.47 4.52
N ARG A 282 15.73 -1.58 5.30
CA ARG A 282 15.70 -1.44 6.76
C ARG A 282 16.45 -0.17 7.18
N SER A 283 15.88 0.57 8.12
CA SER A 283 16.48 1.80 8.65
C SER A 283 17.89 1.54 9.20
N ASN A 284 18.80 2.48 8.95
CA ASN A 284 20.13 2.52 9.53
C ASN A 284 20.11 3.04 10.98
N VAL A 285 19.02 3.64 11.43
CA VAL A 285 18.85 4.31 12.73
C VAL A 285 18.25 3.35 13.78
N LEU A 286 18.65 2.07 13.76
CA LEU A 286 18.22 1.11 14.76
C LEU A 286 19.10 1.24 16.02
N PRO A 287 18.52 1.17 17.23
CA PRO A 287 19.25 1.26 18.49
C PRO A 287 20.27 0.13 18.56
N LEU A 288 21.44 0.46 19.10
CA LEU A 288 22.53 -0.50 19.20
C LEU A 288 22.17 -1.62 20.19
N PRO A 289 22.71 -2.85 19.99
CA PRO A 289 22.54 -3.92 20.97
C PRO A 289 23.03 -3.46 22.35
N GLY A 290 22.11 -3.36 23.33
CA GLY A 290 22.43 -2.99 24.72
C GLY A 290 21.92 -1.62 25.19
N GLU A 291 21.35 -0.79 24.31
CA GLU A 291 20.67 0.44 24.74
C GLU A 291 19.30 0.15 25.36
N PRO A 292 18.82 0.94 26.35
CA PRO A 292 17.47 0.80 26.88
C PRO A 292 16.46 1.03 25.75
N GLN A 293 15.86 -0.04 25.26
CA GLN A 293 14.95 0.02 24.13
C GLN A 293 13.64 0.68 24.56
N ALA A 294 13.36 1.87 24.04
CA ALA A 294 11.97 2.26 23.86
C ALA A 294 11.30 1.20 22.97
N PRO A 295 10.06 0.76 23.29
CA PRO A 295 9.43 -0.34 22.58
C PRO A 295 9.21 0.01 21.12
N MET A 296 9.99 -0.60 20.23
CA MET A 296 9.79 -0.49 18.79
C MET A 296 8.59 -1.32 18.36
N GLN A 297 7.68 -0.70 17.61
CA GLN A 297 6.52 -1.40 17.08
C GLN A 297 6.88 -1.99 15.71
N SER A 298 7.47 -3.18 15.66
CA SER A 298 7.67 -3.90 14.40
C SER A 298 7.62 -5.41 14.61
N VAL A 299 6.82 -6.08 13.80
CA VAL A 299 6.71 -7.55 13.76
C VAL A 299 7.87 -8.15 12.95
N LEU A 300 8.47 -7.37 12.04
CA LEU A 300 9.53 -7.82 11.15
C LEU A 300 10.95 -7.55 11.68
N LEU A 301 11.09 -6.75 12.74
CA LEU A 301 12.40 -6.36 13.28
C LEU A 301 13.24 -7.54 13.75
N SER A 302 12.59 -8.60 14.25
CA SER A 302 13.24 -9.84 14.71
C SER A 302 13.87 -10.68 13.59
N ILE A 303 13.50 -10.42 12.33
CA ILE A 303 14.07 -11.12 11.18
C ILE A 303 15.52 -10.67 10.98
N PRO A 304 16.50 -11.58 10.95
CA PRO A 304 17.90 -11.20 10.71
C PRO A 304 18.09 -10.55 9.34
N GLN A 305 18.72 -9.39 9.31
CA GLN A 305 19.10 -8.71 8.07
C GLN A 305 20.46 -8.05 8.25
N GLU A 306 21.48 -8.64 7.63
CA GLU A 306 22.84 -8.15 7.67
C GLU A 306 23.02 -6.98 6.69
N LYS A 307 23.89 -6.02 7.03
CA LYS A 307 24.35 -5.01 6.07
C LYS A 307 25.19 -5.69 4.98
N PRO A 308 25.13 -5.22 3.72
CA PRO A 308 25.92 -5.82 2.65
C PRO A 308 27.42 -5.68 2.91
N LYS A 309 28.17 -6.72 2.58
CA LYS A 309 29.63 -6.65 2.55
C LYS A 309 30.07 -5.93 1.29
N SER A 310 30.75 -4.81 1.46
CA SER A 310 31.23 -3.99 0.36
C SER A 310 32.66 -4.36 0.01
N ARG A 311 32.98 -4.41 -1.28
CA ARG A 311 34.34 -4.48 -1.81
C ARG A 311 34.48 -3.36 -2.84
N LEU A 312 35.15 -2.30 -2.43
CA LEU A 312 35.38 -1.14 -3.27
C LEU A 312 36.54 -1.42 -4.24
N VAL A 313 36.53 -0.76 -5.40
CA VAL A 313 37.57 -0.95 -6.44
C VAL A 313 38.96 -0.55 -5.92
N ASN A 314 39.05 0.37 -4.96
CA ASN A 314 40.29 0.76 -4.29
C ASN A 314 40.80 -0.28 -3.27
N GLY A 315 40.12 -1.42 -3.11
CA GLY A 315 40.49 -2.49 -2.18
C GLY A 315 39.94 -2.32 -0.76
N GLU A 316 39.25 -1.22 -0.48
CA GLU A 316 38.65 -0.98 0.84
C GLU A 316 37.33 -1.74 1.02
N THR A 317 37.02 -2.07 2.28
CA THR A 317 35.81 -2.82 2.66
C THR A 317 34.67 -1.92 3.13
N ALA A 318 34.95 -0.64 3.41
CA ALA A 318 33.99 0.38 3.78
C ALA A 318 34.57 1.77 3.51
N ILE A 319 33.69 2.75 3.28
CA ILE A 319 34.05 4.18 3.23
C ILE A 319 34.26 4.64 4.69
N ARG A 320 35.41 5.26 5.01
CA ARG A 320 35.69 5.71 6.38
C ARG A 320 34.91 7.01 6.67
N LEU A 321 34.34 7.10 7.86
CA LEU A 321 33.59 8.29 8.31
C LEU A 321 34.47 9.56 8.38
N SER A 322 35.80 9.43 8.47
CA SER A 322 36.75 10.55 8.41
C SER A 322 36.73 11.29 7.07
N ASP A 323 36.29 10.63 6.01
CA ASP A 323 36.31 11.12 4.63
C ASP A 323 34.99 11.85 4.29
N MET A 324 34.10 12.01 5.28
CA MET A 324 32.77 12.61 5.16
C MET A 324 32.77 14.15 5.15
N ASN A 325 33.93 14.79 5.34
CA ASN A 325 34.02 16.26 5.39
C ASN A 325 34.12 16.92 4.01
N ASP A 326 34.38 16.16 2.93
CA ASP A 326 34.50 16.69 1.57
C ASP A 326 33.68 15.85 0.57
N MET A 327 32.62 16.44 0.02
CA MET A 327 31.78 15.84 -1.02
C MET A 327 32.56 15.45 -2.28
N SER A 328 33.68 16.12 -2.57
CA SER A 328 34.55 15.80 -3.70
C SER A 328 35.37 14.51 -3.48
N GLU A 329 35.63 14.14 -2.23
CA GLU A 329 36.23 12.84 -1.88
C GLU A 329 35.17 11.73 -1.93
N PHE A 330 33.93 11.99 -1.50
CA PHE A 330 32.81 11.04 -1.60
C PHE A 330 32.64 10.49 -3.02
N ASN A 331 32.68 11.37 -4.03
CA ASN A 331 32.52 10.97 -5.43
C ASN A 331 33.70 10.17 -5.99
N ARG A 332 34.91 10.27 -5.41
CA ARG A 332 36.06 9.40 -5.77
C ARG A 332 35.88 7.96 -5.29
N HIS A 333 35.09 7.73 -4.23
CA HIS A 333 34.85 6.41 -3.63
C HIS A 333 33.54 5.73 -4.13
N ARG A 334 32.83 6.32 -5.08
CA ARG A 334 31.58 5.78 -5.69
C ARG A 334 31.83 5.12 -7.05
N SER A 335 32.76 4.16 -7.15
CA SER A 335 33.01 3.52 -8.45
C SER A 335 31.77 2.70 -8.89
N PRO A 336 31.31 2.82 -10.15
CA PRO A 336 30.17 2.04 -10.65
C PRO A 336 30.43 0.52 -10.62
N ASN A 337 31.69 0.12 -10.43
CA ASN A 337 32.16 -1.25 -10.38
C ASN A 337 32.39 -1.79 -8.95
N ASP A 338 32.07 -1.03 -7.90
CA ASP A 338 32.13 -1.55 -6.53
C ASP A 338 31.15 -2.73 -6.37
N ASP A 339 31.56 -3.74 -5.62
CA ASP A 339 30.77 -4.95 -5.39
C ASP A 339 30.11 -4.94 -4.01
N PHE A 340 28.80 -5.21 -3.98
CA PHE A 340 28.02 -5.35 -2.75
C PHE A 340 27.49 -6.78 -2.65
N THR A 341 27.92 -7.50 -1.62
CA THR A 341 27.47 -8.88 -1.38
C THR A 341 26.42 -8.90 -0.28
N PHE A 342 25.24 -9.37 -0.64
CA PHE A 342 24.08 -9.50 0.23
C PHE A 342 23.89 -10.95 0.64
N THR A 343 23.58 -11.18 1.92
CA THR A 343 23.03 -12.46 2.40
C THR A 343 21.53 -12.49 2.09
N ILE A 344 21.04 -13.60 1.56
CA ILE A 344 19.62 -13.84 1.32
C ILE A 344 19.06 -14.49 2.58
N THR A 345 18.19 -13.78 3.29
CA THR A 345 17.56 -14.29 4.51
C THR A 345 16.37 -15.16 4.12
N LYS A 346 16.50 -16.47 4.28
CA LYS A 346 15.35 -17.38 4.16
C LYS A 346 14.48 -17.29 5.40
N LEU A 347 13.24 -16.92 5.21
CA LEU A 347 12.27 -16.76 6.29
C LEU A 347 11.77 -18.11 6.79
N THR A 348 11.43 -18.16 8.07
CA THR A 348 10.59 -19.22 8.61
C THR A 348 9.16 -19.07 8.09
N LEU A 349 8.35 -20.11 8.30
CA LEU A 349 6.95 -20.07 7.93
C LEU A 349 6.21 -18.93 8.65
N ASP A 350 6.37 -18.83 9.96
CA ASP A 350 5.75 -17.78 10.78
C ASP A 350 6.19 -16.37 10.35
N GLN A 351 7.46 -16.19 10.00
CA GLN A 351 7.98 -14.92 9.48
C GLN A 351 7.37 -14.58 8.11
N THR A 352 7.20 -15.57 7.23
CA THR A 352 6.56 -15.38 5.92
C THR A 352 5.07 -15.03 6.08
N ASP A 353 4.37 -15.70 6.99
CA ASP A 353 2.97 -15.40 7.26
C ASP A 353 2.81 -14.02 7.93
N ALA A 354 3.66 -13.66 8.88
CA ALA A 354 3.70 -12.32 9.47
C ALA A 354 3.93 -11.24 8.40
N PHE A 355 4.90 -11.45 7.51
CA PHE A 355 5.10 -10.58 6.35
C PHE A 355 3.83 -10.43 5.51
N ASN A 356 3.19 -11.53 5.14
CA ASN A 356 1.95 -11.48 4.36
C ASN A 356 0.80 -10.80 5.09
N THR A 357 0.71 -10.91 6.42
CA THR A 357 -0.32 -10.19 7.18
C THR A 357 -0.18 -8.68 7.07
N ILE A 358 1.05 -8.15 6.99
CA ILE A 358 1.31 -6.72 6.75
C ILE A 358 0.86 -6.34 5.34
N ILE A 359 1.11 -7.19 4.34
CA ILE A 359 0.63 -6.98 2.97
C ILE A 359 -0.90 -6.92 2.91
N LEU A 360 -1.59 -7.84 3.60
CA LEU A 360 -3.06 -7.86 3.70
C LEU A 360 -3.61 -6.67 4.49
N GLN A 361 -2.94 -6.25 5.55
CA GLN A 361 -3.36 -5.09 6.33
C GLN A 361 -3.41 -3.83 5.45
N ASN A 362 -2.42 -3.67 4.57
CA ASN A 362 -2.26 -2.49 3.72
C ASN A 362 -2.98 -2.58 2.36
N ALA A 363 -3.79 -3.62 2.13
CA ALA A 363 -4.58 -3.70 0.91
C ALA A 363 -5.76 -2.72 0.97
N ARG A 364 -5.84 -1.86 -0.05
CA ARG A 364 -6.93 -0.91 -0.22
C ARG A 364 -8.23 -1.64 -0.55
N SER A 365 -9.36 -1.11 -0.09
CA SER A 365 -10.68 -1.71 -0.35
C SER A 365 -11.05 -1.73 -1.83
N ASP A 366 -10.51 -0.79 -2.62
CA ASP A 366 -10.61 -0.72 -4.10
C ASP A 366 -9.48 -1.47 -4.83
N GLY A 367 -8.63 -2.17 -4.08
CA GLY A 367 -7.46 -2.87 -4.61
C GLY A 367 -7.71 -4.32 -4.95
N ALA A 368 -6.62 -5.07 -5.11
CA ALA A 368 -6.67 -6.50 -5.35
C ALA A 368 -5.49 -7.23 -4.73
N VAL A 369 -5.64 -8.56 -4.60
CA VAL A 369 -4.61 -9.49 -4.14
C VAL A 369 -4.29 -10.49 -5.26
N THR A 370 -3.01 -10.65 -5.55
CA THR A 370 -2.47 -11.65 -6.47
C THR A 370 -1.56 -12.61 -5.70
N PHE A 371 -1.70 -13.90 -5.98
CA PHE A 371 -0.98 -14.99 -5.31
C PHE A 371 -0.80 -16.16 -6.29
N LEU A 372 0.04 -17.13 -5.96
CA LEU A 372 0.39 -18.24 -6.85
C LEU A 372 -0.37 -19.52 -6.45
N GLY A 373 -0.38 -19.89 -5.17
CA GLY A 373 -0.98 -21.12 -4.67
C GLY A 373 -2.25 -20.90 -3.86
N ARG A 374 -3.36 -21.54 -4.26
CA ARG A 374 -4.64 -21.48 -3.50
C ARG A 374 -4.51 -21.98 -2.07
N GLU A 375 -3.78 -23.08 -1.86
CA GLU A 375 -3.56 -23.67 -0.53
C GLU A 375 -2.71 -22.78 0.37
N ARG A 376 -1.63 -22.20 -0.19
CA ARG A 376 -0.73 -21.28 0.50
C ARG A 376 -1.48 -20.01 0.90
N MET A 377 -2.25 -19.44 -0.02
CA MET A 377 -3.09 -18.29 0.26
C MET A 377 -4.17 -18.59 1.32
N LEU A 378 -4.80 -19.78 1.29
CA LEU A 378 -5.75 -20.18 2.32
C LEU A 378 -5.10 -20.23 3.71
N ARG A 379 -3.88 -20.76 3.82
CA ARG A 379 -3.11 -20.75 5.08
C ARG A 379 -2.85 -19.32 5.53
N THR A 380 -2.28 -18.48 4.67
CA THR A 380 -1.99 -17.08 4.99
C THR A 380 -3.25 -16.34 5.46
N LEU A 381 -4.40 -16.57 4.82
CA LEU A 381 -5.67 -16.00 5.28
C LEU A 381 -6.09 -16.54 6.64
N ARG A 382 -5.87 -17.82 6.97
CA ARG A 382 -6.20 -18.37 8.29
C ARG A 382 -5.36 -17.74 9.39
N VAL A 383 -4.07 -17.51 9.13
CA VAL A 383 -3.19 -16.79 10.07
C VAL A 383 -3.69 -15.36 10.28
N PHE A 384 -3.95 -14.64 9.17
CA PHE A 384 -4.52 -13.29 9.23
C PHE A 384 -5.86 -13.25 9.97
N TRP A 385 -6.72 -14.24 9.71
CA TRP A 385 -8.05 -14.35 10.30
C TRP A 385 -8.02 -14.67 11.79
N ASN A 386 -7.04 -15.43 12.26
CA ASN A 386 -6.95 -15.77 13.67
C ASN A 386 -6.24 -14.69 14.51
N SER A 387 -5.52 -13.78 13.87
CA SER A 387 -4.88 -12.65 14.55
C SER A 387 -5.92 -11.68 15.12
N PRO A 388 -5.93 -11.41 16.45
CA PRO A 388 -6.82 -10.42 17.06
C PRO A 388 -6.61 -9.00 16.50
N LEU A 389 -5.36 -8.68 16.11
CA LEU A 389 -4.95 -7.36 15.60
C LEU A 389 -5.64 -6.96 14.28
N TYR A 390 -6.24 -7.93 13.58
CA TYR A 390 -6.82 -7.71 12.26
C TYR A 390 -8.33 -7.98 12.23
N LYS A 391 -8.99 -8.10 13.40
CA LYS A 391 -10.43 -8.43 13.51
C LYS A 391 -11.29 -7.61 12.56
N PHE A 392 -11.06 -6.30 12.49
CA PHE A 392 -11.83 -5.39 11.67
C PHE A 392 -11.50 -5.47 10.18
N LEU A 393 -10.33 -5.97 9.78
CA LEU A 393 -9.91 -6.10 8.38
C LEU A 393 -10.27 -7.45 7.77
N ARG A 394 -10.60 -8.47 8.59
CA ARG A 394 -11.03 -9.80 8.15
C ARG A 394 -12.13 -9.73 7.11
N HIS A 395 -13.00 -8.72 7.24
CA HIS A 395 -14.14 -8.64 6.36
C HIS A 395 -13.75 -8.41 4.88
N LYS A 396 -12.59 -7.84 4.58
CA LYS A 396 -12.13 -7.67 3.19
C LYS A 396 -11.89 -9.01 2.47
N TYR A 397 -11.61 -10.07 3.24
CA TYR A 397 -11.10 -11.34 2.71
C TYR A 397 -12.04 -12.53 2.91
N ALA A 398 -13.23 -12.36 3.49
CA ALA A 398 -14.07 -13.54 3.77
C ALA A 398 -14.57 -14.24 2.49
N SER A 399 -14.86 -13.48 1.42
CA SER A 399 -15.23 -14.07 0.13
C SER A 399 -14.07 -14.89 -0.43
N LEU A 400 -12.84 -14.36 -0.38
CA LEU A 400 -11.64 -15.11 -0.77
C LEU A 400 -11.46 -16.37 0.08
N MET A 401 -11.60 -16.27 1.40
CA MET A 401 -11.54 -17.42 2.31
C MET A 401 -12.56 -18.50 1.91
N ARG A 402 -13.80 -18.11 1.54
CA ARG A 402 -14.84 -19.02 1.05
C ARG A 402 -14.42 -19.69 -0.26
N TYR A 403 -13.95 -18.92 -1.25
CA TYR A 403 -13.50 -19.48 -2.53
C TYR A 403 -12.36 -20.48 -2.38
N LEU A 404 -11.41 -20.21 -1.48
CA LEU A 404 -10.25 -21.06 -1.26
C LEU A 404 -10.55 -22.27 -0.37
N SER A 405 -11.58 -22.19 0.48
CA SER A 405 -12.02 -23.31 1.33
C SER A 405 -12.84 -24.36 0.56
N ILE A 406 -13.43 -23.98 -0.57
CA ILE A 406 -14.12 -24.91 -1.45
C ILE A 406 -13.04 -25.65 -2.26
N ILE A 407 -12.85 -26.94 -1.96
CA ILE A 407 -11.99 -27.82 -2.73
C ILE A 407 -12.50 -27.79 -4.19
N PRO A 408 -11.68 -27.41 -5.18
CA PRO A 408 -12.11 -27.46 -6.57
C PRO A 408 -12.33 -28.93 -6.95
N GLN A 409 -13.58 -29.34 -7.16
CA GLN A 409 -13.82 -30.43 -8.09
C GLN A 409 -13.43 -29.96 -9.50
N PRO A 410 -12.96 -30.85 -10.38
CA PRO A 410 -12.60 -30.47 -11.74
C PRO A 410 -13.79 -29.78 -12.41
N LEU A 411 -13.54 -28.61 -13.01
CA LEU A 411 -14.53 -27.80 -13.68
C LEU A 411 -15.13 -28.55 -14.88
N SER A 412 -16.22 -29.28 -14.65
CA SER A 412 -17.16 -29.68 -15.70
C SER A 412 -18.28 -28.66 -15.78
N HIS A 413 -18.49 -28.15 -17.00
CA HIS A 413 -19.50 -27.19 -17.38
C HIS A 413 -20.91 -27.55 -16.90
N ALA A 414 -21.68 -26.48 -16.66
CA ALA A 414 -23.13 -26.41 -16.49
C ALA A 414 -23.69 -26.94 -15.16
N SER A 415 -24.22 -26.02 -14.35
CA SER A 415 -25.68 -25.86 -14.18
C SER A 415 -25.96 -24.63 -13.31
N ILE A 416 -26.77 -23.72 -13.84
CA ILE A 416 -27.45 -22.68 -13.08
C ILE A 416 -28.39 -23.41 -12.13
N SER A 417 -28.01 -23.50 -10.86
CA SER A 417 -28.91 -23.89 -9.78
C SER A 417 -29.06 -22.69 -8.86
N SER A 418 -30.29 -22.20 -8.76
CA SER A 418 -30.71 -21.16 -7.84
C SER A 418 -30.46 -21.61 -6.40
N SER A 419 -29.27 -21.32 -5.88
CA SER A 419 -28.99 -21.47 -4.45
C SER A 419 -29.65 -20.31 -3.72
N PHE A 420 -30.86 -20.52 -3.20
CA PHE A 420 -31.29 -19.74 -2.06
C PHE A 420 -30.25 -19.99 -0.96
N GLU A 421 -29.44 -18.97 -0.68
CA GLU A 421 -28.53 -19.03 0.45
C GLU A 421 -29.34 -19.27 1.74
N PRO A 422 -28.85 -20.10 2.66
CA PRO A 422 -29.55 -20.35 3.90
C PRO A 422 -29.66 -19.04 4.68
N VAL A 423 -30.89 -18.55 4.84
CA VAL A 423 -31.21 -17.42 5.72
C VAL A 423 -30.64 -17.73 7.09
N ASP A 424 -29.86 -16.81 7.65
CA ASP A 424 -29.31 -16.96 8.99
C ASP A 424 -30.45 -16.94 10.01
N ALA A 425 -30.92 -18.12 10.40
CA ALA A 425 -32.11 -18.27 11.22
C ALA A 425 -31.98 -17.57 12.57
N GLU A 426 -30.78 -17.52 13.16
CA GLU A 426 -30.54 -16.87 14.45
C GLU A 426 -30.65 -15.35 14.34
N LEU A 427 -29.96 -14.74 13.36
CA LEU A 427 -30.07 -13.31 13.12
C LEU A 427 -31.48 -12.93 12.69
N TYR A 428 -32.09 -13.71 11.80
CA TYR A 428 -33.47 -13.48 11.35
C TYR A 428 -34.45 -13.53 12.51
N VAL A 429 -34.38 -14.55 13.37
CA VAL A 429 -35.24 -14.66 14.56
C VAL A 429 -35.03 -13.48 15.52
N ALA A 430 -33.78 -13.05 15.72
CA ALA A 430 -33.47 -11.90 16.57
C ALA A 430 -34.04 -10.59 16.00
N LEU A 431 -33.81 -10.31 14.71
CA LEU A 431 -34.34 -9.13 14.03
C LEU A 431 -35.87 -9.14 14.01
N MET A 432 -36.48 -10.27 13.66
CA MET A 432 -37.94 -10.40 13.66
C MET A 432 -38.53 -10.31 15.06
N GLY A 433 -37.83 -10.81 16.08
CA GLY A 433 -38.22 -10.64 17.49
C GLY A 433 -38.29 -9.18 17.89
N ILE A 434 -37.36 -8.35 17.41
CA ILE A 434 -37.34 -6.90 17.63
C ILE A 434 -38.47 -6.21 16.84
N VAL A 435 -38.60 -6.49 15.54
CA VAL A 435 -39.61 -5.87 14.68
C VAL A 435 -41.03 -6.17 15.17
N LEU A 436 -41.28 -7.41 15.58
CA LEU A 436 -42.58 -7.84 16.11
C LEU A 436 -42.75 -7.54 17.61
N ASN A 437 -41.79 -6.85 18.24
CA ASN A 437 -41.78 -6.51 19.66
C ASN A 437 -42.00 -7.72 20.59
N ARG A 438 -41.51 -8.90 20.19
CA ARG A 438 -41.57 -10.16 20.96
C ARG A 438 -40.45 -10.24 22.01
N THR A 439 -39.29 -9.66 21.69
CA THR A 439 -38.15 -9.57 22.60
C THR A 439 -38.10 -8.19 23.23
N LYS A 440 -38.26 -8.11 24.55
CA LYS A 440 -38.16 -6.87 25.31
C LYS A 440 -36.72 -6.65 25.77
N PHE A 441 -36.23 -5.43 25.63
CA PHE A 441 -34.91 -4.99 26.08
C PHE A 441 -35.08 -3.85 27.09
N ALA A 442 -34.16 -3.74 28.06
CA ALA A 442 -34.22 -2.69 29.08
C ALA A 442 -33.86 -1.29 28.52
N SER A 443 -33.06 -1.26 27.46
CA SER A 443 -32.68 -0.04 26.73
C SER A 443 -32.45 -0.31 25.24
N GLY A 444 -32.28 0.76 24.45
CA GLY A 444 -31.81 0.66 23.07
C GLY A 444 -30.40 0.05 22.97
N TYR A 445 -29.55 0.32 23.95
CA TYR A 445 -28.19 -0.20 24.03
C TYR A 445 -28.19 -1.72 24.18
N ASP A 446 -29.01 -2.28 25.07
CA ASP A 446 -29.11 -3.74 25.25
C ASP A 446 -29.57 -4.44 23.97
N ARG A 447 -30.53 -3.83 23.28
CA ARG A 447 -31.05 -4.30 21.99
C ARG A 447 -29.97 -4.30 20.93
N ALA A 448 -29.26 -3.19 20.76
CA ALA A 448 -28.18 -3.07 19.78
C ALA A 448 -27.00 -3.98 20.13
N LEU A 449 -26.63 -4.10 21.41
CA LEU A 449 -25.52 -4.95 21.86
C LEU A 449 -25.80 -6.44 21.60
N SER A 450 -27.05 -6.87 21.78
CA SER A 450 -27.48 -8.24 21.46
C SER A 450 -27.23 -8.58 19.98
N ILE A 451 -27.65 -7.68 19.08
CA ILE A 451 -27.41 -7.86 17.63
C ILE A 451 -25.93 -7.71 17.29
N TYR A 452 -25.24 -6.72 17.86
CA TYR A 452 -23.80 -6.52 17.63
C TYR A 452 -22.99 -7.79 17.95
N ARG A 453 -23.28 -8.45 19.06
CA ARG A 453 -22.63 -9.73 19.42
C ARG A 453 -22.90 -10.83 18.42
N LEU A 454 -24.13 -10.94 17.92
CA LEU A 454 -24.45 -11.85 16.83
C LEU A 454 -23.62 -11.54 15.58
N LEU A 455 -23.43 -10.26 15.24
CA LEU A 455 -22.59 -9.89 14.09
C LEU A 455 -21.11 -10.23 14.30
N GLN A 456 -20.61 -10.25 15.55
CA GLN A 456 -19.23 -10.64 15.85
C GLN A 456 -18.95 -12.13 15.72
N THR A 457 -19.94 -13.00 15.94
CA THR A 457 -19.72 -14.45 16.09
C THR A 457 -19.76 -15.24 14.78
N THR A 458 -20.28 -14.67 13.67
CA THR A 458 -20.62 -15.49 12.50
C THR A 458 -20.19 -14.88 11.16
N SER A 459 -19.16 -15.45 10.55
CA SER A 459 -18.56 -15.01 9.27
C SER A 459 -19.40 -15.25 8.01
N ARG A 460 -20.58 -15.88 8.13
CA ARG A 460 -21.42 -16.33 7.01
C ARG A 460 -22.52 -15.34 6.56
N ARG A 461 -22.71 -14.21 7.25
CA ARG A 461 -23.95 -13.39 7.20
C ARG A 461 -24.02 -12.29 6.11
N ARG A 462 -23.18 -12.36 5.07
CA ARG A 462 -22.90 -11.22 4.16
C ARG A 462 -23.96 -10.89 3.12
N THR A 463 -24.96 -11.73 2.94
CA THR A 463 -26.02 -11.50 1.97
C THR A 463 -27.31 -11.01 2.59
N CYS A 464 -27.34 -10.90 3.92
CA CYS A 464 -28.40 -10.20 4.62
C CYS A 464 -28.26 -8.68 4.34
N PRO A 465 -29.29 -8.00 3.81
CA PRO A 465 -29.26 -6.56 3.57
C PRO A 465 -28.90 -5.77 4.83
N PHE A 466 -29.47 -6.14 5.98
CA PHE A 466 -29.17 -5.51 7.26
C PHE A 466 -27.67 -5.55 7.62
N VAL A 467 -27.03 -6.70 7.43
CA VAL A 467 -25.60 -6.89 7.74
C VAL A 467 -24.73 -6.13 6.75
N THR A 468 -25.09 -6.12 5.47
CA THR A 468 -24.38 -5.38 4.44
C THR A 468 -24.42 -3.88 4.71
N GLN A 469 -25.61 -3.35 5.03
CA GLN A 469 -25.82 -1.96 5.40
C GLN A 469 -25.03 -1.59 6.67
N HIS A 470 -25.02 -2.46 7.68
CA HIS A 470 -24.22 -2.26 8.89
C HIS A 470 -22.71 -2.21 8.59
N ILE A 471 -22.17 -3.17 7.83
CA ILE A 471 -20.73 -3.23 7.49
C ILE A 471 -20.33 -1.99 6.68
N TYR A 472 -21.16 -1.61 5.71
CA TYR A 472 -20.92 -0.43 4.87
C TYR A 472 -20.85 0.83 5.73
N ASN A 473 -21.88 1.10 6.53
CA ASN A 473 -21.92 2.29 7.38
C ASN A 473 -20.80 2.30 8.42
N LEU A 474 -20.53 1.17 9.06
CA LEU A 474 -19.43 1.08 10.03
C LEU A 474 -18.07 1.39 9.38
N SER A 475 -17.83 0.85 8.17
CA SER A 475 -16.59 1.12 7.42
C SER A 475 -16.47 2.59 7.04
N LEU A 476 -17.57 3.22 6.62
CA LEU A 476 -17.64 4.63 6.27
C LEU A 476 -17.30 5.52 7.49
N ILE A 477 -17.88 5.22 8.66
CA ILE A 477 -17.59 5.96 9.90
C ILE A 477 -16.12 5.80 10.31
N MET A 478 -15.58 4.57 10.25
CA MET A 478 -14.19 4.28 10.57
C MET A 478 -13.24 5.04 9.63
N GLU A 479 -13.51 5.02 8.33
CA GLU A 479 -12.72 5.73 7.32
C GLU A 479 -12.74 7.24 7.55
N SER A 480 -13.93 7.83 7.80
CA SER A 480 -14.06 9.24 8.17
C SER A 480 -13.28 9.57 9.44
N CYS A 481 -13.30 8.69 10.46
CA CYS A 481 -12.53 8.89 11.68
C CYS A 481 -11.02 8.88 11.43
N VAL A 482 -10.51 7.92 10.66
CA VAL A 482 -9.10 7.81 10.31
C VAL A 482 -8.63 9.03 9.50
N ASN A 483 -9.47 9.50 8.58
CA ASN A 483 -9.15 10.67 7.76
C ASN A 483 -9.21 11.98 8.57
N HIS A 484 -10.13 12.08 9.54
CA HIS A 484 -10.30 13.28 10.37
C HIS A 484 -9.21 13.42 11.43
N PHE A 485 -8.70 12.30 11.95
CA PHE A 485 -7.60 12.28 12.92
C PHE A 485 -6.36 11.62 12.31
N PRO A 486 -5.70 12.28 11.33
CA PRO A 486 -4.49 11.77 10.70
C PRO A 486 -3.36 11.79 11.73
N GLY A 487 -2.96 10.62 12.18
CA GLY A 487 -1.83 10.42 13.09
C GLY A 487 -1.46 8.95 13.13
N PRO A 488 -0.23 8.60 13.57
CA PRO A 488 0.11 7.21 13.82
C PRO A 488 -0.92 6.68 14.80
N SER A 489 -1.69 5.66 14.39
CA SER A 489 -2.60 4.94 15.28
C SER A 489 -1.78 4.43 16.47
N PHE A 490 -1.80 5.20 17.56
CA PHE A 490 -1.05 4.89 18.78
C PHE A 490 -1.66 3.64 19.39
N ARG A 491 -1.19 2.49 18.93
CA ARG A 491 -1.53 1.19 19.50
C ARG A 491 -0.86 1.10 20.85
N LYS A 492 -1.54 1.54 21.91
CA LYS A 492 -1.26 0.99 23.23
C LYS A 492 -1.72 -0.47 23.23
N PRO A 493 -0.89 -1.42 23.70
CA PRO A 493 -1.37 -2.77 23.89
C PRO A 493 -2.43 -2.75 24.99
N GLN A 494 -3.63 -3.24 24.63
CA GLN A 494 -4.75 -3.54 25.51
C GLN A 494 -5.30 -2.36 26.32
N SER A 495 -6.31 -1.70 25.76
CA SER A 495 -7.35 -1.09 26.59
C SER A 495 -7.96 -2.19 27.49
N SER A 496 -8.04 -1.93 28.80
CA SER A 496 -8.74 -2.76 29.78
C SER A 496 -10.24 -2.47 29.80
N LEU A 497 -10.76 -1.67 28.88
CA LEU A 497 -12.16 -1.32 28.83
C LEU A 497 -12.94 -2.40 28.07
N ARG A 498 -14.13 -2.70 28.56
CA ARG A 498 -15.12 -3.52 27.85
C ARG A 498 -16.48 -2.87 27.87
N LEU A 499 -17.22 -3.02 26.78
CA LEU A 499 -18.62 -2.62 26.71
C LEU A 499 -19.43 -3.27 27.83
N LYS A 500 -20.12 -2.47 28.64
CA LYS A 500 -21.01 -2.92 29.73
C LYS A 500 -22.05 -3.89 29.18
N MET A 501 -22.42 -4.86 30.02
CA MET A 501 -23.42 -5.87 29.65
C MET A 501 -24.82 -5.28 29.51
N SER A 502 -25.10 -4.17 30.20
CA SER A 502 -26.38 -3.47 30.13
C SER A 502 -26.27 -2.01 30.56
N LEU A 503 -27.19 -1.16 30.10
CA LEU A 503 -27.30 0.25 30.46
C LEU A 503 -28.77 0.65 30.71
N PRO A 504 -29.04 1.62 31.61
CA PRO A 504 -30.35 2.25 31.71
C PRO A 504 -30.78 2.95 30.42
N SER A 505 -32.09 2.99 30.14
CA SER A 505 -32.65 3.58 28.91
C SER A 505 -32.24 5.04 28.69
N GLU A 506 -32.23 5.85 29.74
CA GLU A 506 -31.83 7.27 29.65
C GLU A 506 -30.36 7.42 29.25
N LEU A 507 -29.47 6.63 29.84
CA LEU A 507 -28.05 6.66 29.53
C LEU A 507 -27.77 6.12 28.12
N SER A 508 -28.48 5.06 27.71
CA SER A 508 -28.44 4.54 26.35
C SER A 508 -28.79 5.61 25.31
N LEU A 509 -29.84 6.39 25.55
CA LEU A 509 -30.25 7.46 24.63
C LEU A 509 -29.17 8.55 24.54
N ARG A 510 -28.62 8.97 25.68
CA ARG A 510 -27.53 9.96 25.73
C ARG A 510 -26.30 9.50 24.95
N ILE A 511 -25.83 8.26 25.18
CA ILE A 511 -24.67 7.70 24.47
C ILE A 511 -24.89 7.69 22.95
N PHE A 512 -26.03 7.17 22.47
CA PHE A 512 -26.27 7.13 21.03
C PHE A 512 -26.38 8.53 20.42
N THR A 513 -26.99 9.48 21.12
CA THR A 513 -27.10 10.87 20.67
C THR A 513 -25.72 11.52 20.58
N THR A 514 -24.87 11.33 21.59
CA THR A 514 -23.49 11.82 21.60
C THR A 514 -22.66 11.21 20.46
N LEU A 515 -22.72 9.88 20.28
CA LEU A 515 -21.99 9.21 19.20
C LEU A 515 -22.49 9.64 17.82
N GLU A 516 -23.80 9.77 17.64
CA GLU A 516 -24.38 10.21 16.37
C GLU A 516 -23.95 11.64 16.02
N ASN A 517 -23.98 12.55 17.00
CA ASN A 517 -23.51 13.92 16.82
C ASN A 517 -22.02 13.96 16.48
N PHE A 518 -21.19 13.17 17.18
CA PHE A 518 -19.77 13.06 16.88
C PHE A 518 -19.53 12.57 15.44
N VAL A 519 -20.21 11.50 15.03
CA VAL A 519 -20.09 10.95 13.67
C VAL A 519 -20.56 11.95 12.61
N SER A 520 -21.69 12.61 12.81
CA SER A 520 -22.30 13.46 11.79
C SER A 520 -21.64 14.85 11.73
N ILE A 521 -21.37 15.45 12.88
CA ILE A 521 -20.88 16.84 13.00
C ILE A 521 -19.36 16.88 12.98
N THR A 522 -18.69 16.04 13.78
CA THR A 522 -17.22 16.05 13.88
C THR A 522 -16.60 15.32 12.70
N LEU A 523 -17.03 14.08 12.43
CA LEU A 523 -16.43 13.28 11.35
C LEU A 523 -16.98 13.60 9.96
N GLY A 524 -18.11 14.31 9.87
CA GLY A 524 -18.79 14.60 8.60
C GLY A 524 -19.35 13.35 7.89
N ALA A 525 -19.45 12.23 8.61
CA ALA A 525 -19.92 10.96 8.07
C ALA A 525 -21.45 10.90 8.09
N LYS A 526 -22.06 10.65 6.93
CA LYS A 526 -23.51 10.42 6.82
C LYS A 526 -23.79 8.93 6.77
N MET A 527 -24.42 8.42 7.81
CA MET A 527 -24.93 7.05 7.82
C MET A 527 -26.20 6.97 6.98
N ASP A 528 -26.28 5.96 6.12
CA ASP A 528 -27.43 5.66 5.28
C ASP A 528 -28.22 4.52 5.91
N PHE A 529 -29.34 4.84 6.57
CA PHE A 529 -30.24 3.85 7.16
C PHE A 529 -31.69 4.27 6.90
N ASP A 530 -32.57 3.29 6.71
CA ASP A 530 -34.00 3.55 6.62
C ASP A 530 -34.54 4.12 7.94
N GLU A 531 -35.59 4.93 7.87
CA GLU A 531 -36.25 5.49 9.05
C GLU A 531 -37.15 4.48 9.80
N ASP A 532 -37.10 3.21 9.40
CA ASP A 532 -37.88 2.14 10.01
C ASP A 532 -37.20 1.57 11.28
N VAL A 533 -37.86 0.59 11.91
CA VAL A 533 -37.36 -0.03 13.15
C VAL A 533 -36.00 -0.70 12.94
N LEU A 534 -35.76 -1.29 11.75
CA LEU A 534 -34.51 -1.98 11.44
C LEU A 534 -33.41 -1.01 11.07
N GLY A 535 -33.69 0.08 10.37
CA GLY A 535 -32.70 1.11 10.08
C GLY A 535 -32.27 1.86 11.34
N LYS A 536 -33.20 2.19 12.25
CA LYS A 536 -32.85 2.70 13.58
C LYS A 536 -31.97 1.73 14.36
N LEU A 537 -32.33 0.44 14.37
CA LEU A 537 -31.51 -0.59 15.00
C LEU A 537 -30.14 -0.72 14.34
N GLY A 538 -30.07 -0.71 13.01
CA GLY A 538 -28.83 -0.81 12.24
C GLY A 538 -27.86 0.33 12.57
N LYS A 539 -28.40 1.53 12.72
CA LYS A 539 -27.66 2.72 13.18
C LYS A 539 -27.10 2.55 14.58
N GLU A 540 -27.93 2.16 15.55
CA GLU A 540 -27.48 1.89 16.93
C GLU A 540 -26.39 0.81 16.97
N VAL A 541 -26.54 -0.26 16.18
CA VAL A 541 -25.55 -1.36 16.09
C VAL A 541 -24.24 -0.87 15.44
N ALA A 542 -24.32 -0.01 14.41
CA ALA A 542 -23.14 0.60 13.80
C ALA A 542 -22.39 1.52 14.78
N LEU A 543 -23.11 2.35 15.54
CA LEU A 543 -22.51 3.20 16.57
C LEU A 543 -21.85 2.38 17.68
N LEU A 544 -22.42 1.25 18.10
CA LEU A 544 -21.76 0.34 19.05
C LEU A 544 -20.50 -0.32 18.45
N GLY A 545 -20.57 -0.75 17.19
CA GLY A 545 -19.40 -1.30 16.51
C GLY A 545 -18.28 -0.27 16.36
N PHE A 546 -18.63 0.98 16.10
CA PHE A 546 -17.68 2.09 16.06
C PHE A 546 -17.08 2.36 17.44
N LEU A 547 -17.90 2.33 18.49
CA LEU A 547 -17.43 2.52 19.86
C LEU A 547 -16.45 1.41 20.32
N ASP A 548 -16.77 0.15 20.03
CA ASP A 548 -15.89 -1.01 20.28
C ASP A 548 -14.57 -0.89 19.49
N TRP A 549 -14.63 -0.34 18.27
CA TRP A 549 -13.45 -0.10 17.46
C TRP A 549 -12.58 1.05 17.97
N LEU A 550 -13.19 2.17 18.40
CA LEU A 550 -12.47 3.30 18.96
C LEU A 550 -11.64 2.89 20.18
N ASP A 551 -12.21 2.08 21.05
CA ASP A 551 -11.51 1.57 22.24
C ASP A 551 -10.26 0.75 21.88
N VAL A 552 -10.35 -0.06 20.83
CA VAL A 552 -9.28 -0.98 20.44
C VAL A 552 -8.22 -0.32 19.55
N GLU A 553 -8.64 0.43 18.54
CA GLU A 553 -7.73 0.91 17.47
C GLU A 553 -7.38 2.39 17.61
N MET A 554 -8.24 3.21 18.24
CA MET A 554 -8.03 4.66 18.35
C MET A 554 -8.43 5.23 19.73
N PRO A 555 -7.90 4.70 20.85
CA PRO A 555 -8.31 5.14 22.19
C PRO A 555 -8.05 6.63 22.44
N MET A 556 -7.06 7.22 21.74
CA MET A 556 -6.80 8.66 21.82
C MET A 556 -7.94 9.52 21.26
N VAL A 557 -8.75 9.01 20.33
CA VAL A 557 -9.93 9.73 19.83
C VAL A 557 -11.01 9.80 20.91
N LEU A 558 -11.13 8.77 21.76
CA LEU A 558 -12.01 8.81 22.93
C LEU A 558 -11.52 9.81 23.99
N ILE A 559 -10.23 10.13 24.04
CA ILE A 559 -9.65 11.02 25.06
C ILE A 559 -9.57 12.48 24.57
N ASN A 560 -9.26 12.69 23.28
CA ASN A 560 -8.95 14.00 22.73
C ASN A 560 -9.87 14.43 21.58
N GLY A 561 -10.63 13.51 20.99
CA GLY A 561 -11.48 13.78 19.83
C GLY A 561 -12.87 14.31 20.18
N MET A 562 -13.33 14.13 21.41
CA MET A 562 -14.65 14.53 21.88
C MET A 562 -14.57 15.61 22.96
N SER A 563 -15.66 16.35 23.19
CA SER A 563 -15.71 17.29 24.33
C SER A 563 -15.66 16.51 25.64
N VAL A 564 -15.13 17.12 26.73
CA VAL A 564 -15.00 16.45 28.04
C VAL A 564 -16.32 15.81 28.50
N MET A 565 -17.46 16.47 28.27
CA MET A 565 -18.78 15.95 28.64
C MET A 565 -19.22 14.77 27.78
N ASP A 566 -18.88 14.79 26.49
CA ASP A 566 -19.15 13.68 25.57
C ASP A 566 -18.29 12.47 25.92
N ILE A 567 -17.03 12.69 26.29
CA ILE A 567 -16.11 11.64 26.76
C ILE A 567 -16.71 10.94 27.98
N LEU A 568 -17.10 11.70 29.01
CA LEU A 568 -17.70 11.13 30.22
C LEU A 568 -18.96 10.30 29.88
N THR A 569 -19.81 10.84 29.02
CA THR A 569 -21.04 10.17 28.57
C THR A 569 -20.74 8.86 27.83
N VAL A 570 -19.76 8.85 26.94
CA VAL A 570 -19.36 7.66 26.17
C VAL A 570 -18.62 6.65 27.05
N MET A 571 -17.82 7.11 28.00
CA MET A 571 -17.10 6.26 28.96
C MET A 571 -18.04 5.51 29.90
N ASP A 572 -19.24 6.03 30.15
CA ASP A 572 -20.27 5.30 30.88
C ASP A 572 -20.73 4.01 30.18
N ALA A 573 -20.44 3.82 28.88
CA ALA A 573 -20.67 2.57 28.16
C ALA A 573 -19.66 1.47 28.52
N PHE A 574 -18.54 1.80 29.18
CA PHE A 574 -17.46 0.87 29.48
C PHE A 574 -17.33 0.57 30.97
N TYR A 575 -16.71 -0.57 31.28
CA TYR A 575 -16.20 -0.88 32.62
C TYR A 575 -14.74 -1.32 32.50
N PHE A 576 -13.97 -1.08 33.56
CA PHE A 576 -12.58 -1.56 33.67
C PHE A 576 -12.56 -3.05 34.02
N VAL A 577 -11.74 -3.82 33.28
CA VAL A 577 -11.46 -5.24 33.51
C VAL A 577 -10.18 -5.41 34.30
#